data_AF-A0A968X403-F1
#
_entry.id   AF-A0A968X403-F1
#
_cell.length_a   1.000
_cell.length_b   1.000
_cell.length_c   1.000
_cell.angle_alpha   90.00
_cell.angle_beta   90.00
_cell.angle_gamma   90.00
#
_symmetry.space_group_name_H-M   'P 1'
#
loop_
_entity.id
_entity.type
_entity.pdbx_description
1 polymer ?
#
loop_
_entity_poly.entity_id
_entity_poly.type
_entity_poly.pdbx_seq_one_letter_code
_entity_poly.pdbx_strand_id
1 'polypeptide(L)'
;LPSEQISYYEDYPYADKPEALQRELEALPNAQAMQVVLSEDEIDARINAIACYPSQLFALFQQAETMPARVRAYIERACGERYWKLVE
;
A
#
# COMPACT_ATOMS: atom_id res chain seq x y z
N LEU A 1 -10.14 13.28 25.17
CA LEU A 1 -10.39 12.77 23.80
C LEU A 1 -10.45 11.26 23.91
N PRO A 2 -11.43 10.57 23.32
CA PRO A 2 -11.33 9.11 23.23
C PRO A 2 -9.99 8.79 22.55
N SER A 3 -9.30 7.75 23.02
CA SER A 3 -8.05 7.28 22.42
C SER A 3 -8.32 6.96 20.95
N GLU A 4 -7.91 7.84 20.04
CA GLU A 4 -8.09 7.64 18.61
C GLU A 4 -7.40 6.34 18.19
N GLN A 5 -8.13 5.47 17.51
CA GLN A 5 -7.61 4.20 17.05
C GLN A 5 -6.74 4.44 15.81
N ILE A 6 -5.42 4.31 15.97
CA ILE A 6 -4.46 4.48 14.88
C ILE A 6 -4.44 3.22 14.00
N SER A 7 -4.35 3.42 12.69
CA SER A 7 -4.12 2.35 11.71
C SER A 7 -2.88 2.69 10.88
N TYR A 8 -2.04 1.69 10.62
CA TYR A 8 -0.81 1.80 9.84
C TYR A 8 -1.05 1.23 8.44
N TYR A 9 -0.73 1.97 7.38
CA TYR A 9 -0.88 1.47 6.01
C TYR A 9 0.39 0.75 5.54
N GLU A 10 0.25 -0.16 4.58
CA GLU A 10 1.40 -0.70 3.86
C GLU A 10 2.00 0.33 2.90
N ASP A 11 3.24 0.74 3.16
CA ASP A 11 3.90 1.81 2.41
C ASP A 11 4.29 1.36 0.99
N TYR A 12 3.47 1.70 -0.01
CA TYR A 12 3.73 1.40 -1.41
C TYR A 12 4.60 2.49 -2.07
N PRO A 13 5.66 2.16 -2.83
CA PRO A 13 5.98 0.84 -3.41
C PRO A 13 6.93 -0.03 -2.58
N TYR A 14 7.28 0.35 -1.35
CA TYR A 14 8.25 -0.40 -0.54
C TYR A 14 7.69 -1.74 -0.05
N ALA A 15 6.40 -1.79 0.29
CA ALA A 15 5.64 -3.00 0.60
C ALA A 15 5.48 -3.94 -0.61
N ASP A 16 5.93 -3.53 -1.81
CA ASP A 16 5.97 -4.41 -2.97
C ASP A 16 7.06 -5.50 -2.86
N LYS A 17 7.86 -5.49 -1.79
CA LYS A 17 8.86 -6.49 -1.45
C LYS A 17 8.33 -7.37 -0.29
N PRO A 18 7.78 -8.57 -0.56
CA PRO A 18 7.14 -9.39 0.47
C PRO A 18 8.03 -9.67 1.69
N GLU A 19 9.31 -9.94 1.44
CA GLU A 19 10.35 -10.20 2.46
C GLU A 19 10.53 -9.02 3.44
N ALA A 20 10.37 -7.78 2.96
CA ALA A 20 10.55 -6.59 3.79
C ALA A 20 9.32 -6.37 4.67
N LEU A 21 8.13 -6.49 4.11
CA LEU A 21 6.87 -6.40 4.86
C LEU A 21 6.80 -7.48 5.95
N GLN A 22 7.13 -8.72 5.61
CA GLN A 22 7.11 -9.84 6.55
C GLN A 22 7.99 -9.59 7.78
N ARG A 23 9.20 -9.04 7.58
CA ARG A 23 10.11 -8.68 8.68
C ARG A 23 9.53 -7.65 9.63
N GLU A 24 8.87 -6.61 9.11
CA GLU A 24 8.23 -5.59 9.95
C GLU A 24 7.04 -6.15 10.73
N LEU A 25 6.25 -7.04 10.11
CA LEU A 25 5.12 -7.70 10.78
C LEU A 25 5.57 -8.66 11.89
N GLU A 26 6.69 -9.35 11.71
CA GLU A 26 7.29 -10.19 12.78
C GLU A 26 7.72 -9.38 14.01
N ALA A 27 8.07 -8.10 13.83
CA ALA A 27 8.35 -7.19 14.93
C ALA A 27 7.09 -6.65 15.63
N LEU A 28 5.91 -6.88 15.04
CA LEU A 28 4.60 -6.41 15.52
C LEU A 28 3.64 -7.60 15.71
N PRO A 29 3.88 -8.49 16.69
CA PRO A 29 3.13 -9.74 16.84
C PRO A 29 1.63 -9.55 17.11
N ASN A 30 1.23 -8.37 17.59
CA ASN A 30 -0.16 -8.01 17.86
C ASN A 30 -0.79 -7.17 16.73
N ALA A 31 -0.18 -7.11 15.55
CA ALA A 31 -0.77 -6.42 14.42
C ALA A 31 -1.87 -7.26 13.76
N GLN A 32 -3.06 -6.68 13.60
CA GLN A 32 -4.16 -7.29 12.86
C GLN A 32 -4.39 -6.55 11.55
N ALA A 33 -4.48 -7.31 10.45
CA ALA A 33 -4.75 -6.78 9.14
C ALA A 33 -6.23 -6.42 8.96
N MET A 34 -6.47 -5.27 8.34
CA MET A 34 -7.76 -4.80 7.84
C MET A 34 -7.61 -4.55 6.34
N GLN A 35 -8.41 -5.24 5.54
CA GLN A 35 -8.45 -5.08 4.08
C GLN A 35 -9.52 -4.07 3.69
N VAL A 36 -9.17 -3.19 2.75
CA VAL A 36 -10.10 -2.29 2.06
C VAL A 36 -10.10 -2.71 0.60
N VAL A 37 -11.19 -3.34 0.17
CA VAL A 37 -11.36 -3.74 -1.24
C VAL A 37 -11.58 -2.48 -2.06
N LEU A 38 -10.84 -2.34 -3.16
CA LEU A 38 -10.99 -1.24 -4.10
C LEU A 38 -11.76 -1.70 -5.34
N SER A 39 -12.65 -0.84 -5.81
CA SER A 39 -13.23 -0.94 -7.15
C SER A 39 -12.24 -0.53 -8.24
N GLU A 40 -12.52 -0.88 -9.49
CA GLU A 40 -11.67 -0.50 -10.62
C GLU A 40 -11.51 1.03 -10.77
N ASP A 41 -12.58 1.79 -10.56
CA ASP A 41 -12.55 3.26 -10.64
C ASP A 41 -11.66 3.87 -9.53
N GLU A 42 -11.64 3.28 -8.34
CA GLU A 42 -10.77 3.72 -7.23
C GLU A 42 -9.30 3.38 -7.50
N ILE A 43 -9.04 2.24 -8.13
CA ILE A 43 -7.69 1.87 -8.58
C ILE A 43 -7.19 2.87 -9.64
N ASP A 44 -8.03 3.22 -10.62
CA ASP A 44 -7.68 4.21 -11.64
C ASP A 44 -7.48 5.60 -11.05
N ALA A 45 -8.34 6.02 -10.11
CA ALA A 45 -8.17 7.28 -9.39
C ALA A 45 -6.83 7.33 -8.64
N ARG A 46 -6.42 6.24 -8.00
CA ARG A 46 -5.13 6.13 -7.32
C ARG A 46 -3.94 6.22 -8.29
N ILE A 47 -4.01 5.51 -9.43
CA ILE A 47 -2.97 5.57 -10.47
C ILE A 47 -2.82 7.01 -11.00
N ASN A 48 -3.93 7.68 -11.28
CA ASN A 48 -3.93 9.06 -11.73
C ASN A 48 -3.36 10.01 -10.67
N ALA A 49 -3.69 9.80 -9.40
CA ALA A 49 -3.10 10.58 -8.30
C ALA A 49 -1.58 10.40 -8.21
N ILE A 50 -1.06 9.17 -8.34
CA ILE A 50 0.38 8.89 -8.37
C ILE A 50 1.06 9.58 -9.57
N ALA A 51 0.41 9.57 -10.74
CA ALA A 51 0.92 10.20 -11.95
C ALA A 51 1.12 11.72 -11.81
N CYS A 52 0.40 12.37 -10.89
CA CYS A 52 0.58 13.79 -10.59
C CYS A 52 1.90 14.13 -9.87
N TYR A 53 2.72 13.14 -9.49
CA TYR A 53 4.04 13.32 -8.86
C TYR A 53 5.19 12.96 -9.81
N PRO A 54 5.41 13.71 -10.91
CA PRO A 54 6.34 13.33 -11.97
C PRO A 54 7.79 13.18 -11.49
N SER A 55 8.21 13.95 -10.49
CA SER A 55 9.55 13.85 -9.90
C SER A 55 9.80 12.51 -9.18
N GLN A 56 8.74 11.81 -8.77
CA GLN A 56 8.82 10.53 -8.07
C GLN A 56 8.71 9.33 -9.02
N LEU A 57 8.12 9.50 -10.21
CA LEU A 57 7.83 8.40 -11.12
C LEU A 57 9.11 7.65 -11.55
N PHE A 58 10.15 8.38 -11.96
CA PHE A 58 11.42 7.75 -12.34
C PHE A 58 12.11 7.11 -11.13
N ALA A 59 12.14 7.79 -9.98
CA ALA A 59 12.83 7.31 -8.79
C ALA A 59 12.22 6.01 -8.23
N LEU A 60 10.90 5.88 -8.27
CA LEU A 60 10.16 4.78 -7.64
C LEU A 60 9.82 3.64 -8.63
N PHE A 61 9.62 3.97 -9.90
CA PHE A 61 9.17 3.03 -10.92
C PHE A 61 10.17 2.76 -12.03
N GLN A 62 11.30 3.47 -12.08
CA GLN A 62 12.31 3.49 -13.16
C GLN A 62 11.79 3.99 -14.51
N GLN A 63 10.55 3.65 -14.86
CA GLN A 63 9.84 4.06 -16.07
C GLN A 63 8.40 4.39 -15.70
N ALA A 64 7.92 5.57 -16.10
CA ALA A 64 6.58 6.05 -15.76
C ALA A 64 5.48 5.12 -16.31
N GLU A 65 5.72 4.54 -17.47
CA GLU A 65 4.81 3.63 -18.18
C GLU A 65 4.55 2.33 -17.41
N THR A 66 5.48 1.94 -16.53
CA THR A 66 5.35 0.71 -15.73
C THR A 66 4.53 0.91 -14.46
N MET A 67 4.34 2.16 -14.02
CA MET A 67 3.68 2.48 -12.74
C MET A 67 2.25 1.91 -12.66
N PRO A 68 1.35 2.12 -13.65
CA PRO A 68 -0.02 1.61 -13.55
C PRO A 68 -0.10 0.09 -13.38
N ALA A 69 0.70 -0.65 -14.16
CA ALA A 69 0.74 -2.11 -14.09
C ALA A 69 1.25 -2.60 -12.73
N ARG A 70 2.25 -1.93 -12.16
CA ARG A 70 2.78 -2.26 -10.83
C ARG A 70 1.81 -1.96 -9.70
N VAL A 71 1.04 -0.87 -9.80
CA VAL A 71 0.00 -0.53 -8.80
C VAL A 71 -1.10 -1.60 -8.82
N ARG A 72 -1.56 -1.98 -10.02
CA ARG A 72 -2.58 -3.02 -10.19
C ARG A 72 -2.12 -4.38 -9.65
N ALA A 73 -0.91 -4.81 -10.01
CA ALA A 73 -0.34 -6.07 -9.52
C ALA A 73 -0.20 -6.10 -7.98
N TYR A 74 0.18 -4.97 -7.37
CA TYR A 74 0.24 -4.85 -5.92
C TYR A 74 -1.14 -4.96 -5.27
N ILE A 75 -2.13 -4.22 -5.78
CA ILE A 75 -3.51 -4.23 -5.26
C ILE A 75 -4.13 -5.61 -5.39
N GLU A 76 -3.94 -6.29 -6.52
CA GLU A 76 -4.40 -7.66 -6.73
C GLU A 76 -3.79 -8.62 -5.69
N ARG A 77 -2.47 -8.57 -5.49
CA ARG A 77 -1.79 -9.39 -4.49
C ARG A 77 -2.25 -9.08 -3.07
N ALA A 78 -2.49 -7.82 -2.74
CA ALA A 78 -2.96 -7.39 -1.42
C ALA A 78 -4.47 -7.60 -1.21
N CYS A 79 -5.21 -7.95 -2.28
CA CYS A 79 -6.67 -7.99 -2.34
C CYS A 79 -7.32 -6.64 -1.99
N GLY A 80 -6.74 -5.54 -2.46
CA GLY A 80 -7.13 -4.17 -2.11
C GLY A 80 -5.99 -3.38 -1.48
N GLU A 81 -6.31 -2.55 -0.50
CA GLU A 81 -5.35 -1.93 0.42
C GLU A 81 -5.36 -2.65 1.77
N ARG A 82 -4.19 -2.70 2.42
CA ARG A 82 -4.04 -3.30 3.74
C ARG A 82 -3.58 -2.27 4.75
N TYR A 83 -4.31 -2.24 5.85
CA TYR A 83 -4.04 -1.44 7.03
C TYR A 83 -3.86 -2.37 8.22
N TRP A 84 -3.10 -1.93 9.21
CA TRP A 84 -2.75 -2.71 10.39
C TRP A 84 -3.17 -1.97 11.64
N LYS A 85 -3.78 -2.67 12.58
CA LYS A 85 -4.11 -2.15 13.91
C LYS A 85 -3.33 -2.94 14.95
N LEU A 86 -2.75 -2.24 15.91
CA LEU A 86 -2.18 -2.89 17.08
C LEU A 86 -3.32 -3.21 18.05
N VAL A 87 -3.43 -4.48 18.43
CA VAL A 87 -4.33 -4.91 19.50
C VAL A 87 -3.55 -5.11 20.80
N GLU A 88 -4.18 -4.75 21.93
CA GLU A 88 -3.64 -5.00 23.26
C GLU A 88 -3.71 -6.49 23.64
#